data_AF-A0A518CNS3-F1
#
_entry.id   AF-A0A518CNS3-F1
#
_cell.length_a   1.000
_cell.length_b   1.000
_cell.length_c   1.000
_cell.angle_alpha   90.00
_cell.angle_beta   90.00
_cell.angle_gamma   90.00
#
_symmetry.space_group_name_H-M   'P 1'
#
loop_
_entity.id
_entity.type
_entity.pdbx_description
1 polymer ?
#
loop_
_entity_poly.entity_id
_entity_poly.type
_entity_poly.pdbx_seq_one_letter_code
_entity_poly.pdbx_strand_id
1 'polypeptide(L)'
;MNTAADRKFFGVDDANRMLPLVSAIVSDIVELYNDVHERRNRLARVRHNSNKTTRAEDNPYEEEVLHIEKELEADIDRLDGFVEELQKLGVELKDPVKGLVDFPTYHEGREACLCWMLGETEVGFWHDSDAGFSGRQPIEDSSITEL
;
A
#
# COMPACT_ATOMS: atom_id res chain seq x y z
N MET A 1 -4.59 7.99 24.53
CA MET A 1 -5.97 8.35 24.14
C MET A 1 -5.93 9.75 23.55
N ASN A 2 -5.90 9.84 22.22
CA ASN A 2 -6.20 10.97 21.33
C ASN A 2 -5.70 10.47 19.95
N THR A 3 -6.44 10.48 18.86
CA THR A 3 -7.68 11.16 18.50
C THR A 3 -8.24 10.28 17.39
N ALA A 4 -9.54 10.02 17.32
CA ALA A 4 -10.13 9.64 16.05
C ALA A 4 -9.82 10.82 15.12
N ALA A 5 -8.76 10.69 14.31
CA ALA A 5 -8.49 11.64 13.24
C ALA A 5 -9.80 11.76 12.46
N ASP A 6 -10.20 12.98 12.12
CA ASP A 6 -11.41 13.27 11.35
C ASP A 6 -11.36 12.41 10.09
N ARG A 7 -12.00 11.24 10.14
CA ARG A 7 -11.82 10.19 9.14
C ARG A 7 -12.57 10.69 7.93
N LYS A 8 -11.85 10.99 6.86
CA LYS A 8 -12.47 11.53 5.66
C LYS A 8 -13.29 10.42 5.01
N PHE A 9 -14.57 10.68 4.81
CA PHE A 9 -15.47 9.80 4.07
C PHE A 9 -15.64 10.30 2.64
N PHE A 10 -15.85 9.38 1.71
CA PHE A 10 -15.89 9.64 0.28
C PHE A 10 -17.18 9.14 -0.34
N GLY A 11 -17.79 9.96 -1.21
CA GLY A 11 -18.67 9.45 -2.25
C GLY A 11 -17.87 8.82 -3.39
N VAL A 12 -18.55 8.05 -4.25
CA VAL A 12 -17.92 7.40 -5.41
C VAL A 12 -17.28 8.43 -6.35
N ASP A 13 -17.97 9.53 -6.61
CA ASP A 13 -17.44 10.62 -7.45
C ASP A 13 -16.22 11.31 -6.82
N ASP A 14 -16.21 11.50 -5.50
CA ASP A 14 -15.06 12.07 -4.79
C ASP A 14 -13.84 11.15 -4.87
N ALA A 15 -14.05 9.85 -4.67
CA ALA A 15 -12.98 8.86 -4.79
C ALA A 15 -12.44 8.82 -6.23
N ASN A 16 -13.31 8.81 -7.23
CA ASN A 16 -12.93 8.87 -8.65
C ASN A 16 -12.14 10.14 -9.01
N ARG A 17 -12.53 11.30 -8.46
CA ARG A 17 -11.77 12.56 -8.65
C ARG A 17 -10.35 12.51 -8.08
N MET A 18 -10.10 11.68 -7.08
CA MET A 18 -8.78 11.53 -6.47
C MET A 18 -7.88 10.51 -7.17
N LEU A 19 -8.44 9.64 -8.01
CA LEU A 19 -7.69 8.57 -8.66
C LEU A 19 -6.44 9.02 -9.44
N PRO A 20 -6.39 10.17 -10.14
CA PRO A 20 -5.15 10.58 -10.81
C PRO A 20 -3.97 10.73 -9.85
N LEU A 21 -4.20 11.28 -8.65
CA LEU A 21 -3.17 11.43 -7.62
C LEU A 21 -2.91 10.10 -6.90
N VAL A 22 -3.98 9.43 -6.46
CA VAL A 22 -3.88 8.16 -5.74
C VAL A 22 -3.19 7.09 -6.60
N SER A 23 -3.51 7.01 -7.89
CA SER A 23 -2.88 6.06 -8.82
C SER A 23 -1.39 6.31 -8.99
N ALA A 24 -0.94 7.57 -8.98
CA ALA A 24 0.49 7.88 -9.05
C ALA A 24 1.22 7.37 -7.80
N ILE A 25 0.72 7.72 -6.62
CA ILE A 25 1.30 7.29 -5.33
C ILE A 25 1.28 5.77 -5.20
N VAL A 26 0.17 5.12 -5.54
CA VAL A 26 0.03 3.66 -5.47
C VAL A 26 0.94 2.96 -6.47
N SER A 27 1.14 3.52 -7.67
CA SER A 27 2.11 2.98 -8.63
C SER A 27 3.53 3.02 -8.05
N ASP A 28 3.93 4.14 -7.46
CA ASP A 28 5.25 4.29 -6.83
C ASP A 28 5.43 3.30 -5.66
N ILE A 29 4.38 3.09 -4.85
CA ILE A 29 4.38 2.08 -3.78
C ILE A 29 4.59 0.68 -4.34
N VAL A 30 3.84 0.29 -5.38
CA VAL A 30 3.91 -1.07 -5.95
C VAL A 30 5.29 -1.33 -6.55
N GLU A 31 5.85 -0.39 -7.30
CA GLU A 31 7.19 -0.51 -7.88
C GLU A 31 8.25 -0.65 -6.78
N LEU A 32 8.26 0.28 -5.82
CA LEU A 32 9.26 0.30 -4.76
C LEU A 32 9.14 -0.91 -3.81
N TYR A 33 7.92 -1.35 -3.50
CA TYR A 33 7.69 -2.51 -2.66
C TYR A 33 8.26 -3.78 -3.28
N ASN A 34 8.04 -3.99 -4.59
CA ASN A 34 8.57 -5.14 -5.31
C ASN A 34 10.10 -5.13 -5.33
N ASP A 35 10.70 -3.96 -5.60
CA ASP A 35 12.16 -3.79 -5.59
C ASP A 35 12.78 -4.05 -4.21
N VAL A 36 12.16 -3.54 -3.15
CA VAL A 36 12.59 -3.79 -1.76
C VAL A 36 12.48 -5.28 -1.43
N HIS A 37 11.37 -5.92 -1.80
CA HIS A 37 11.14 -7.34 -1.56
C HIS A 37 12.18 -8.21 -2.28
N GLU A 38 12.46 -7.93 -3.56
CA GLU A 38 13.46 -8.67 -4.34
C GLU A 38 14.87 -8.49 -3.76
N ARG A 39 15.28 -7.25 -3.51
CA ARG A 39 16.62 -6.94 -2.98
C ARG A 39 16.83 -7.57 -1.60
N ARG A 40 15.83 -7.55 -0.72
CA ARG A 40 15.87 -8.21 0.59
C ARG A 40 16.02 -9.72 0.47
N ASN A 41 15.28 -10.35 -0.44
CA ASN A 41 15.40 -11.79 -0.70
C ASN A 41 16.78 -12.16 -1.25
N ARG A 42 17.33 -11.35 -2.17
CA ARG A 42 18.69 -11.54 -2.71
C ARG A 42 19.74 -11.45 -1.60
N LEU A 43 19.63 -10.42 -0.76
CA LEU A 43 20.55 -10.19 0.36
C LEU A 43 20.54 -11.35 1.37
N ALA A 44 19.35 -11.84 1.74
CA ALA A 44 19.20 -12.98 2.65
C ALA A 44 19.91 -14.24 2.11
N ARG A 45 19.84 -14.49 0.80
CA ARG A 45 20.53 -15.61 0.14
C ARG A 45 22.05 -15.45 0.17
N VAL A 46 22.56 -14.24 -0.09
CA VAL A 46 24.00 -13.94 -0.03
C VAL A 46 24.52 -14.17 1.40
N ARG A 47 23.86 -13.59 2.41
CA ARG A 47 24.22 -13.78 3.83
C ARG A 47 24.20 -15.25 4.25
N HIS A 48 23.18 -16.01 3.83
CA HIS A 48 23.10 -17.44 4.15
C HIS A 48 24.25 -18.26 3.52
N ASN A 49 24.67 -17.92 2.30
CA ASN A 49 25.73 -18.63 1.59
C ASN A 49 27.13 -18.27 2.12
N SER A 50 27.37 -16.99 2.45
CA SER A 50 28.66 -16.53 2.99
C SER A 50 28.96 -17.16 4.36
N ASN A 51 27.94 -17.30 5.22
CA ASN A 51 28.07 -17.95 6.54
C ASN A 51 28.41 -19.46 6.47
N LYS A 52 28.26 -20.10 5.31
CA LYS A 52 28.62 -21.51 5.10
C LYS A 52 30.04 -21.74 4.58
N THR A 53 30.70 -20.71 4.04
CA THR A 53 31.88 -20.89 3.18
C THR A 53 33.12 -20.12 3.62
N THR A 54 33.01 -19.14 4.52
CA THR A 54 34.14 -18.24 4.88
C THR A 54 34.06 -17.76 6.33
N ARG A 55 35.21 -17.54 6.98
CA ARG A 55 35.27 -16.82 8.28
C ARG A 55 34.87 -15.37 8.01
N ALA A 56 34.03 -14.77 8.88
CA ALA A 56 33.47 -13.42 8.69
C ALA A 56 34.53 -12.31 8.46
N GLU A 57 35.77 -12.55 8.88
CA GLU A 57 36.90 -11.63 8.82
C GLU A 57 37.54 -11.52 7.42
N ASP A 58 37.19 -12.41 6.48
CA ASP A 58 37.80 -12.52 5.14
C ASP A 58 36.78 -12.35 3.99
N ASN A 59 35.59 -11.80 4.25
CA ASN A 59 34.53 -11.67 3.25
C ASN A 59 34.64 -10.32 2.49
N PRO A 60 35.15 -10.30 1.24
CA PRO A 60 35.33 -9.06 0.45
C PRO A 60 34.01 -8.39 0.06
N TYR A 61 32.86 -9.01 0.34
CA TYR A 61 31.53 -8.49 0.02
C TYR A 61 30.85 -7.76 1.18
N GLU A 62 31.46 -7.66 2.37
CA GLU A 62 30.82 -7.03 3.54
C GLU A 62 30.49 -5.54 3.32
N GLU A 63 31.40 -4.77 2.72
CA GLU A 63 31.14 -3.34 2.44
C GLU A 63 29.98 -3.15 1.45
N GLU A 64 29.92 -3.98 0.41
CA GLU A 64 28.83 -3.97 -0.57
C GLU A 64 27.49 -4.37 0.07
N VAL A 65 27.50 -5.37 0.96
CA VAL A 65 26.34 -5.79 1.74
C VAL A 65 25.82 -4.67 2.62
N LEU A 66 26.70 -3.98 3.35
CA LEU A 66 26.33 -2.84 4.20
C LEU A 66 25.75 -1.68 3.38
N HIS A 67 26.31 -1.43 2.19
CA HIS A 67 25.77 -0.41 1.29
C HIS A 67 24.35 -0.75 0.84
N ILE A 68 24.12 -1.99 0.38
CA ILE A 68 22.78 -2.46 -0.02
C ILE A 68 21.78 -2.38 1.14
N GLU A 69 22.20 -2.69 2.37
CA GLU A 69 21.33 -2.58 3.55
C GLU A 69 20.91 -1.14 3.83
N LYS A 70 21.83 -0.19 3.70
CA LYS A 70 21.53 1.22 3.86
C LYS A 70 20.58 1.74 2.78
N GLU A 71 20.75 1.31 1.54
CA GLU A 71 19.82 1.65 0.45
C GLU A 71 18.43 1.05 0.69
N LEU A 72 18.36 -0.20 1.17
CA LEU A 72 17.11 -0.83 1.56
C LEU A 72 16.39 -0.08 2.69
N GLU A 73 17.12 0.39 3.70
CA GLU A 73 16.56 1.19 4.79
C GLU A 73 15.97 2.49 4.25
N ALA A 74 16.71 3.21 3.40
CA ALA A 74 16.21 4.45 2.79
C ALA A 74 14.97 4.24 1.91
N ASP A 75 14.87 3.10 1.22
CA ASP A 75 13.71 2.77 0.39
C ASP A 75 12.50 2.34 1.23
N ILE A 76 12.72 1.71 2.40
CA ILE A 76 11.66 1.46 3.36
C ILE A 76 11.10 2.78 3.91
N ASP A 77 11.97 3.73 4.26
CA ASP A 77 11.53 5.06 4.73
C ASP A 77 10.71 5.79 3.65
N ARG A 78 11.08 5.64 2.37
CA ARG A 78 10.30 6.18 1.24
C ARG A 78 8.94 5.52 1.09
N LEU A 79 8.85 4.19 1.23
CA LEU A 79 7.58 3.46 1.24
C LEU A 79 6.66 3.97 2.36
N ASP A 80 7.19 4.13 3.56
CA ASP A 80 6.43 4.67 4.70
C ASP A 80 5.94 6.10 4.40
N GLY A 81 6.77 6.92 3.75
CA GLY A 81 6.37 8.25 3.28
C GLY A 81 5.17 8.23 2.33
N PHE A 82 5.15 7.35 1.32
CA PHE A 82 4.01 7.22 0.41
C PHE A 82 2.75 6.72 1.12
N VAL A 83 2.89 5.78 2.07
CA VAL A 83 1.77 5.31 2.88
C VAL A 83 1.19 6.44 3.73
N GLU A 84 2.03 7.27 4.33
CA GLU A 84 1.58 8.45 5.06
C GLU A 84 0.87 9.47 4.15
N GLU A 85 1.33 9.65 2.91
CA GLU A 85 0.67 10.52 1.94
C GLU A 85 -0.75 10.04 1.63
N LEU A 86 -0.94 8.74 1.39
CA LEU A 86 -2.28 8.16 1.23
C LEU A 86 -3.14 8.39 2.48
N GLN A 87 -2.60 8.15 3.67
CA GLN A 87 -3.32 8.36 4.92
C GLN A 87 -3.73 9.83 5.12
N LYS A 88 -2.86 10.79 4.77
CA LYS A 88 -3.17 12.24 4.80
C LYS A 88 -4.28 12.60 3.82
N LEU A 89 -4.41 11.86 2.72
CA LEU A 89 -5.51 12.00 1.77
C LEU A 89 -6.81 11.34 2.27
N GLY A 90 -6.76 10.52 3.32
CA GLY A 90 -7.89 9.72 3.83
C GLY A 90 -8.02 8.35 3.17
N VAL A 91 -7.01 7.92 2.42
CA VAL A 91 -6.99 6.66 1.65
C VAL A 91 -6.17 5.62 2.42
N GLU A 92 -6.69 4.39 2.50
CA GLU A 92 -6.04 3.30 3.23
C GLU A 92 -5.40 2.30 2.27
N LEU A 93 -4.09 2.10 2.35
CA LEU A 93 -3.42 1.03 1.62
C LEU A 93 -3.76 -0.35 2.24
N LYS A 94 -4.23 -1.29 1.43
CA LYS A 94 -4.59 -2.65 1.85
C LYS A 94 -3.67 -3.74 1.31
N ASP A 95 -3.20 -3.60 0.06
CA ASP A 95 -2.26 -4.55 -0.55
C ASP A 95 -1.21 -3.79 -1.36
N PRO A 96 0.03 -3.64 -0.86
CA PRO A 96 1.12 -2.97 -1.59
C PRO A 96 1.62 -3.75 -2.80
N VAL A 97 1.34 -5.06 -2.90
CA VAL A 97 1.79 -5.89 -4.03
C VAL A 97 0.90 -5.65 -5.25
N LYS A 98 -0.41 -5.55 -5.02
CA LYS A 98 -1.41 -5.35 -6.08
C LYS A 98 -1.80 -3.88 -6.27
N GLY A 99 -1.36 -3.00 -5.38
CA GLY A 99 -1.78 -1.60 -5.38
C GLY A 99 -3.25 -1.44 -5.02
N LEU A 100 -3.69 -2.15 -3.97
CA LEU A 100 -5.06 -2.07 -3.51
C LEU A 100 -5.20 -1.03 -2.40
N VAL A 101 -6.14 -0.12 -2.58
CA VAL A 101 -6.52 0.88 -1.58
C VAL A 101 -8.03 0.90 -1.34
N ASP A 102 -8.39 1.38 -0.15
CA ASP A 102 -9.76 1.63 0.26
C ASP A 102 -9.98 3.12 0.56
N PHE A 103 -11.14 3.61 0.16
CA PHE A 103 -11.68 4.91 0.53
C PHE A 103 -12.81 4.69 1.54
N PRO A 104 -12.70 5.16 2.79
CA PRO A 104 -13.79 5.07 3.76
C PRO A 104 -15.06 5.75 3.21
N THR A 105 -16.23 5.12 3.39
CA THR A 105 -17.52 5.66 2.94
C THR A 105 -18.64 5.30 3.92
N TYR A 106 -19.83 5.86 3.69
CA TYR A 106 -21.07 5.42 4.32
C TYR A 106 -21.99 4.82 3.26
N HIS A 107 -22.47 3.61 3.51
CA HIS A 107 -23.49 2.95 2.69
C HIS A 107 -24.67 2.56 3.58
N GLU A 108 -25.88 3.00 3.21
CA GLU A 108 -27.12 2.75 3.97
C GLU A 108 -27.02 3.07 5.49
N GLY A 109 -26.30 4.13 5.84
CA GLY A 109 -26.10 4.56 7.23
C GLY A 109 -25.11 3.71 8.03
N ARG A 110 -24.28 2.89 7.37
CA ARG A 110 -23.22 2.08 7.97
C ARG A 110 -21.87 2.39 7.34
N GLU A 111 -20.80 2.25 8.11
CA GLU A 111 -19.44 2.42 7.59
C GLU A 111 -19.10 1.28 6.62
N ALA A 112 -18.65 1.66 5.44
CA ALA A 112 -18.17 0.78 4.40
C ALA A 112 -16.87 1.34 3.82
N CYS A 113 -16.28 0.62 2.88
CA CYS A 113 -15.16 1.08 2.08
C CYS A 113 -15.47 0.96 0.61
N LEU A 114 -15.09 1.96 -0.17
CA LEU A 114 -14.96 1.84 -1.62
C LEU A 114 -13.57 1.32 -1.94
N CYS A 115 -13.47 0.41 -2.88
CA CYS A 115 -12.28 -0.41 -3.10
C CYS A 115 -11.77 -0.18 -4.52
N TRP A 116 -10.48 0.16 -4.66
CA TRP A 116 -9.84 0.40 -5.96
C TRP A 116 -8.48 -0.27 -6.03
N MET A 117 -8.23 -0.97 -7.15
CA MET A 117 -6.97 -1.63 -7.43
C MET A 117 -6.25 -0.94 -8.59
N LEU A 118 -4.92 -0.81 -8.48
CA LEU A 118 -4.08 -0.29 -9.55
C LEU A 118 -4.38 -1.00 -10.88
N GLY A 119 -4.70 -0.20 -11.90
CA GLY A 119 -5.12 -0.67 -13.22
C GLY A 119 -6.62 -0.61 -13.49
N GLU A 120 -7.46 -0.43 -12.45
CA GLU A 120 -8.87 -0.12 -12.61
C GLU A 120 -9.04 1.36 -13.02
N THR A 121 -9.95 1.64 -13.96
CA THR A 121 -10.17 3.00 -14.48
C THR A 121 -10.97 3.89 -13.53
N GLU A 122 -11.80 3.27 -12.68
CA GLU A 122 -12.69 3.94 -11.74
C GLU A 122 -12.94 3.04 -10.53
N VAL A 123 -13.46 3.62 -9.45
CA VAL A 123 -13.92 2.93 -8.27
C VAL A 123 -15.25 2.24 -8.59
N GLY A 124 -15.21 0.92 -8.79
CA GLY A 124 -16.37 0.11 -9.16
C GLY A 124 -16.88 -0.86 -8.08
N PHE A 125 -16.19 -0.94 -6.94
CA PHE A 125 -16.49 -1.89 -5.89
C PHE A 125 -16.56 -1.23 -4.52
N TRP A 126 -17.37 -1.82 -3.64
CA TRP A 126 -17.41 -1.49 -2.21
C TRP A 126 -17.44 -2.75 -1.37
N HIS A 127 -17.18 -2.64 -0.07
CA HIS A 127 -17.42 -3.72 0.88
C HIS A 127 -17.75 -3.14 2.27
N ASP A 128 -18.50 -3.89 3.07
CA ASP A 128 -18.72 -3.56 4.48
C ASP A 128 -17.40 -3.56 5.26
N SER A 129 -17.31 -2.70 6.28
CA SER A 129 -16.15 -2.65 7.17
C SER A 129 -15.92 -3.96 7.95
N ASP A 130 -17.00 -4.71 8.20
CA ASP A 130 -17.00 -5.96 8.98
C ASP A 130 -16.89 -7.24 8.13
N ALA A 131 -17.02 -7.16 6.79
CA ALA A 131 -17.14 -8.33 5.91
C ALA A 131 -15.80 -8.93 5.45
N GLY A 132 -14.68 -8.22 5.63
CA GLY A 132 -13.37 -8.64 5.13
C GLY A 132 -13.28 -8.69 3.58
N PHE A 133 -12.13 -9.11 3.08
CA PHE A 133 -11.73 -8.98 1.66
C PHE A 133 -12.60 -9.74 0.64
N SER A 134 -13.29 -10.80 1.07
CA SER A 134 -14.16 -11.62 0.21
C SER A 134 -15.52 -10.96 -0.08
N GLY A 135 -15.79 -9.78 0.48
CA GLY A 135 -17.06 -9.07 0.40
C GLY A 135 -17.14 -7.98 -0.66
N ARG A 136 -16.26 -7.95 -1.68
CA ARG A 136 -16.36 -6.95 -2.76
C ARG A 136 -17.69 -7.09 -3.49
N GLN A 137 -18.51 -6.06 -3.40
CA GLN A 137 -19.77 -5.92 -4.10
C GLN A 137 -19.63 -4.86 -5.19
N PRO A 138 -20.12 -5.11 -6.41
CA PRO A 138 -20.15 -4.08 -7.43
C PRO A 138 -21.03 -2.93 -6.95
N ILE A 139 -20.62 -1.71 -7.29
CA ILE A 139 -21.46 -0.53 -7.07
C ILE A 139 -22.56 -0.57 -8.12
N GLU A 140 -23.78 -0.92 -7.71
CA GLU A 140 -24.95 -0.73 -8.57
C GLU A 140 -25.29 0.77 -8.58
N ASP A 141 -25.54 1.31 -9.78
CA ASP A 141 -25.63 2.71 -10.21
C ASP A 141 -26.58 3.64 -9.42
N SER A 142 -27.12 3.25 -8.25
CA SER A 142 -28.22 3.95 -7.58
C SER A 142 -28.20 3.98 -6.04
N SER A 143 -27.24 3.37 -5.34
CA SER A 143 -27.33 3.22 -3.87
C SER A 143 -26.15 3.78 -3.07
N ILE A 144 -25.10 4.31 -3.70
CA ILE A 144 -24.02 5.05 -3.02
C ILE A 144 -24.03 6.52 -3.47
N THR A 145 -25.12 7.24 -3.16
CA THR A 145 -25.22 8.67 -3.49
C THR A 145 -25.10 9.52 -2.22
N GLU A 146 -24.10 10.40 -2.25
CA GLU A 146 -23.85 11.65 -1.49
C GLU A 146 -24.22 11.71 0.00
N LEU A 147 -23.19 11.91 0.84
CA LEU A 147 -23.28 12.38 2.23
C LEU A 147 -23.75 13.83 2.32
#